data_AF-A0A1B9LDC2-F1
#
_entry.id   AF-A0A1B9LDC2-F1
#
_cell.length_a   1.000
_cell.length_b   1.000
_cell.length_c   1.000
_cell.angle_alpha   90.00
_cell.angle_beta   90.00
_cell.angle_gamma   90.00
#
_symmetry.space_group_name_H-M   'P 1'
#
loop_
_entity.id
_entity.type
_entity.pdbx_description
1 polymer ?
#
loop_
_entity_poly.entity_id
_entity_poly.type
_entity_poly.pdbx_seq_one_letter_code
_entity_poly.pdbx_strand_id
1 'polypeptide(L)'
;MAENWNNTNQAHNASNKQKLKEDLSNENLQNIAKKDPRLNNVVNGHNGKLNYGVGSGTTAEANKLGMQWVGEGAKKTSDGGWISADGTRGYRPPSNKPNSSYAETGVQANFETYKFDDKGKRIKVGNGHLNIKD
;
A
#
# COMPACT_ATOMS: atom_id res chain seq x y z
N MET A 1 -34.35 25.09 18.68
CA MET A 1 -34.33 23.62 18.87
C MET A 1 -34.14 22.83 17.57
N ALA A 2 -34.41 23.37 16.38
CA ALA A 2 -34.22 22.65 15.10
C ALA A 2 -32.75 22.50 14.63
N GLU A 3 -31.85 23.42 15.02
CA GLU A 3 -30.44 23.40 14.58
C GLU A 3 -29.65 22.22 15.16
N ASN A 4 -29.99 21.76 16.37
CA ASN A 4 -29.23 20.71 17.04
C ASN A 4 -29.51 19.32 16.43
N TRP A 5 -30.76 19.06 16.02
CA TRP A 5 -31.17 17.78 15.43
C TRP A 5 -30.60 17.58 14.01
N ASN A 6 -30.50 18.66 13.23
CA ASN A 6 -29.95 18.60 11.89
C ASN A 6 -28.42 18.38 11.90
N ASN A 7 -27.72 18.94 12.90
CA ASN A 7 -26.28 18.73 13.09
C ASN A 7 -25.94 17.30 13.54
N THR A 8 -26.72 16.72 14.47
CA THR A 8 -26.50 15.34 14.92
C THR A 8 -26.69 14.33 13.78
N ASN A 9 -27.73 14.50 12.96
CA ASN A 9 -27.97 13.63 11.80
C ASN A 9 -26.88 13.76 10.71
N GLN A 10 -26.38 14.96 10.44
CA GLN A 10 -25.26 15.16 9.52
C GLN A 10 -23.97 14.51 10.03
N ALA A 11 -23.67 14.65 11.33
CA ALA A 11 -22.51 14.01 11.96
C ALA A 11 -22.60 12.47 11.93
N HIS A 12 -23.78 11.89 12.23
CA HIS A 12 -24.01 10.46 12.13
C HIS A 12 -23.85 9.93 10.69
N ASN A 13 -24.38 10.65 9.70
CA ASN A 13 -24.23 10.28 8.29
C ASN A 13 -22.78 10.33 7.80
N ALA A 14 -22.01 11.33 8.24
CA ALA A 14 -20.59 11.44 7.93
C ALA A 14 -19.76 10.33 8.58
N SER A 15 -20.04 10.02 9.86
CA SER A 15 -19.37 8.94 10.60
C SER A 15 -19.65 7.56 9.98
N ASN A 16 -20.90 7.28 9.59
CA ASN A 16 -21.25 6.04 8.90
C ASN A 16 -20.55 5.89 7.55
N LYS A 17 -20.43 6.99 6.78
CA LYS A 17 -19.71 6.98 5.51
C LYS A 17 -18.21 6.74 5.71
N GLN A 18 -17.61 7.28 6.75
CA GLN A 18 -16.21 7.04 7.08
C GLN A 18 -15.99 5.58 7.48
N LYS A 19 -16.81 5.04 8.37
CA LYS A 19 -16.74 3.64 8.80
C LYS A 19 -16.88 2.68 7.63
N LEU A 20 -17.83 2.92 6.72
CA LEU A 20 -18.00 2.09 5.52
C LEU A 20 -16.75 2.12 4.62
N LYS A 21 -16.10 3.27 4.47
CA LYS A 21 -14.85 3.36 3.70
C LYS A 21 -13.72 2.59 4.37
N GLU A 22 -13.61 2.64 5.69
CA GLU A 22 -12.63 1.88 6.47
C GLU A 22 -12.86 0.38 6.33
N ASP A 23 -14.11 -0.07 6.47
CA ASP A 23 -14.49 -1.48 6.31
C ASP A 23 -14.17 -2.00 4.90
N LEU A 24 -14.52 -1.26 3.85
CA LEU A 24 -14.20 -1.61 2.46
C LEU A 24 -12.69 -1.62 2.21
N SER A 25 -11.94 -0.69 2.82
CA SER A 25 -10.48 -0.64 2.69
C SER A 25 -9.84 -1.87 3.35
N ASN A 26 -10.34 -2.25 4.53
CA ASN A 26 -9.90 -3.43 5.26
C ASN A 26 -10.20 -4.71 4.47
N GLU A 27 -11.42 -4.85 3.94
CA GLU A 27 -11.81 -5.99 3.11
C GLU A 27 -10.92 -6.10 1.86
N ASN A 28 -10.67 -4.99 1.18
CA ASN A 28 -9.77 -4.95 0.02
C ASN A 28 -8.35 -5.41 0.37
N LEU A 29 -7.79 -4.97 1.50
CA LEU A 29 -6.48 -5.42 1.96
C LEU A 29 -6.47 -6.91 2.28
N GLN A 30 -7.51 -7.43 2.92
CA GLN A 30 -7.64 -8.87 3.19
C GLN A 30 -7.74 -9.69 1.89
N ASN A 31 -8.47 -9.19 0.90
CA ASN A 31 -8.58 -9.83 -0.41
C ASN A 31 -7.26 -9.81 -1.17
N ILE A 32 -6.45 -8.75 -1.02
CA ILE A 32 -5.09 -8.70 -1.58
C ILE A 32 -4.16 -9.69 -0.87
N ALA A 33 -4.18 -9.73 0.46
CA ALA A 33 -3.34 -10.62 1.27
C ALA A 33 -3.54 -12.09 0.91
N LYS A 34 -4.78 -12.50 0.61
CA LYS A 34 -5.13 -13.88 0.22
C LYS A 34 -4.57 -14.30 -1.14
N LYS A 35 -4.17 -13.37 -2.01
CA LYS A 35 -3.72 -13.70 -3.39
C LYS A 35 -2.32 -14.30 -3.45
N ASP A 36 -1.42 -13.89 -2.55
CA ASP A 36 -0.04 -14.34 -2.51
C ASP A 36 0.55 -14.12 -1.11
N PRO A 37 1.30 -15.08 -0.53
CA PRO A 37 1.95 -14.91 0.77
C PRO A 37 2.86 -13.67 0.87
N ARG A 38 3.48 -13.26 -0.23
CA ARG A 38 4.30 -12.04 -0.29
C ARG A 38 3.45 -10.79 -0.14
N LEU A 39 2.25 -10.76 -0.72
CA LEU A 39 1.29 -9.67 -0.53
C LEU A 39 0.71 -9.66 0.89
N ASN A 40 0.48 -10.83 1.49
CA ASN A 40 0.14 -10.93 2.92
C ASN A 40 1.21 -10.28 3.80
N ASN A 41 2.50 -10.52 3.50
CA ASN A 41 3.60 -9.88 4.23
C ASN A 41 3.61 -8.35 4.08
N VAL A 42 3.29 -7.83 2.89
CA VAL A 42 3.13 -6.38 2.66
C VAL A 42 2.00 -5.81 3.51
N VAL A 43 0.83 -6.47 3.51
CA VAL A 43 -0.36 -6.03 4.27
C VAL A 43 -0.06 -6.01 5.78
N ASN A 44 0.63 -7.02 6.30
CA ASN A 44 0.94 -7.12 7.72
C ASN A 44 2.06 -6.17 8.18
N GLY A 45 2.86 -5.61 7.27
CA GLY A 45 3.84 -4.56 7.57
C GLY A 45 4.92 -4.93 8.59
N HIS A 46 5.14 -6.24 8.80
CA HIS A 46 6.12 -6.82 9.73
C HIS A 46 6.18 -6.14 11.11
N ASN A 47 5.02 -5.98 11.77
CA ASN A 47 4.86 -5.37 13.10
C ASN A 47 5.28 -3.89 13.18
N GLY A 48 4.99 -3.10 12.15
CA GLY A 48 5.21 -1.64 12.15
C GLY A 48 6.62 -1.21 11.78
N LYS A 49 7.46 -2.13 11.27
CA LYS A 49 8.77 -1.77 10.71
C LYS A 49 8.57 -0.97 9.42
N LEU A 50 9.34 0.11 9.26
CA LEU A 50 9.29 0.89 8.03
C LEU A 50 9.79 0.08 6.82
N ASN A 51 10.91 -0.64 6.96
CA ASN A 51 11.48 -1.46 5.89
C ASN A 51 11.53 -2.91 6.34
N TYR A 52 11.12 -3.83 5.47
CA TYR A 52 11.09 -5.27 5.76
C TYR A 52 11.16 -6.09 4.48
N GLY A 53 11.70 -7.30 4.58
CA GLY A 53 11.70 -8.26 3.47
C GLY A 53 10.33 -8.91 3.29
N VAL A 54 9.91 -9.11 2.05
CA VAL A 54 8.67 -9.85 1.72
C VAL A 54 8.93 -11.16 0.99
N GLY A 55 10.20 -11.48 0.71
CA GLY A 55 10.64 -12.72 0.07
C GLY A 55 11.43 -12.44 -1.21
N SER A 56 11.34 -13.37 -2.16
CA SER A 56 11.99 -13.27 -3.47
C SER A 56 11.07 -13.70 -4.61
N GLY A 57 11.41 -13.33 -5.84
CA GLY A 57 10.69 -13.70 -7.04
C GLY A 57 11.39 -13.24 -8.31
N THR A 58 10.74 -13.44 -9.45
CA THR A 58 11.19 -12.90 -10.73
C THR A 58 10.71 -11.47 -10.94
N THR A 59 11.28 -10.77 -11.91
CA THR A 59 10.83 -9.46 -12.38
C THR A 59 9.35 -9.49 -12.80
N ALA A 60 8.95 -10.55 -13.50
CA ALA A 60 7.57 -10.73 -13.95
C ALA A 60 6.60 -10.92 -12.77
N GLU A 61 6.97 -11.74 -11.78
CA GLU A 61 6.19 -11.90 -10.55
C GLU A 61 6.08 -10.60 -9.78
N ALA A 62 7.20 -9.88 -9.61
CA ALA A 62 7.23 -8.60 -8.90
C ALA A 62 6.26 -7.60 -9.54
N ASN A 63 6.28 -7.48 -10.87
CA ASN A 63 5.39 -6.58 -11.61
C ASN A 63 3.92 -6.99 -11.46
N LYS A 64 3.63 -8.29 -11.58
CA LYS A 64 2.26 -8.82 -11.38
C LYS A 64 1.74 -8.51 -9.99
N LEU A 65 2.52 -8.82 -8.95
CA LEU A 65 2.16 -8.55 -7.56
C LEU A 65 2.05 -7.04 -7.30
N GLY A 66 2.94 -6.25 -7.89
CA GLY A 66 2.93 -4.79 -7.80
C GLY A 66 1.62 -4.19 -8.29
N MET A 67 1.10 -4.67 -9.43
CA MET A 67 -0.19 -4.23 -9.96
C MET A 67 -1.36 -4.70 -9.09
N GLN A 68 -1.29 -5.92 -8.53
CA GLN A 68 -2.30 -6.38 -7.56
C GLN A 68 -2.30 -5.55 -6.27
N TRP A 69 -1.13 -5.09 -5.85
CA TRP A 69 -0.95 -4.27 -4.66
C TRP A 69 -1.56 -2.87 -4.83
N VAL A 70 -1.26 -2.17 -5.93
CA VAL A 70 -1.81 -0.82 -6.18
C VAL A 70 -3.27 -0.85 -6.62
N GLY A 71 -3.72 -1.96 -7.20
CA GLY A 71 -5.10 -2.19 -7.60
C GLY A 71 -5.53 -1.39 -8.83
N GLU A 72 -6.81 -1.53 -9.18
CA GLU A 72 -7.43 -0.82 -10.28
C GLU A 72 -7.44 0.70 -10.05
N GLY A 73 -7.36 1.48 -11.14
CA GLY A 73 -7.32 2.93 -11.08
C GLY A 73 -5.98 3.50 -10.59
N ALA A 74 -4.97 2.66 -10.37
CA ALA A 74 -3.62 3.11 -10.05
C ALA A 74 -3.05 3.98 -11.17
N LYS A 75 -2.31 5.01 -10.77
CA LYS A 75 -1.70 5.98 -11.67
C LYS A 75 -0.20 5.77 -11.71
N LYS A 76 0.36 5.78 -12.92
CA LYS A 76 1.80 5.75 -13.12
C LYS A 76 2.43 7.04 -12.61
N THR A 77 3.55 6.93 -11.93
CA THR A 77 4.33 8.07 -11.44
C THR A 77 5.44 8.44 -12.42
N SER A 78 5.96 9.66 -12.34
CA SER A 78 7.02 10.15 -13.23
C SER A 78 8.34 9.38 -13.10
N ASP A 79 8.58 8.77 -11.94
CA ASP A 79 9.73 7.91 -11.62
C ASP A 79 9.52 6.44 -12.03
N GLY A 80 8.46 6.13 -12.79
CA GLY A 80 8.22 4.80 -13.36
C GLY A 80 7.51 3.81 -12.44
N GLY A 81 7.10 4.25 -11.25
CA GLY A 81 6.29 3.49 -10.31
C GLY A 81 4.79 3.64 -10.53
N TRP A 82 4.02 3.16 -9.56
CA TRP A 82 2.57 3.24 -9.52
C TRP A 82 2.07 3.63 -8.13
N ILE A 83 1.00 4.41 -8.08
CA ILE A 83 0.28 4.76 -6.86
C ILE A 83 -1.18 4.40 -7.03
N SER A 84 -1.72 3.67 -6.06
CA SER A 84 -3.15 3.33 -5.94
C SER A 84 -4.07 4.57 -6.04
N ALA A 85 -5.32 4.36 -6.46
CA ALA A 85 -6.27 5.45 -6.67
C ALA A 85 -6.53 6.29 -5.39
N ASP A 86 -6.51 5.66 -4.23
CA ASP A 86 -6.65 6.28 -2.90
C ASP A 86 -5.33 6.82 -2.33
N GLY A 87 -4.21 6.59 -3.01
CA GLY A 87 -2.90 7.12 -2.67
C GLY A 87 -2.21 6.44 -1.49
N THR A 88 -2.81 5.40 -0.90
CA THR A 88 -2.34 4.72 0.31
C THR A 88 -1.30 3.63 0.03
N ARG A 89 -1.21 3.18 -1.22
CA ARG A 89 -0.33 2.08 -1.66
C ARG A 89 0.48 2.49 -2.88
N GLY A 90 1.76 2.16 -2.87
CA GLY A 90 2.68 2.39 -3.98
C GLY A 90 3.46 1.15 -4.38
N TYR A 91 3.86 1.09 -5.63
CA TYR A 91 4.72 0.06 -6.17
C TYR A 91 5.85 0.69 -6.97
N ARG A 92 7.10 0.33 -6.65
CA ARG A 92 8.27 0.64 -7.48
C ARG A 92 8.80 -0.66 -8.11
N PRO A 93 8.88 -0.75 -9.45
CA PRO A 93 9.42 -1.89 -10.16
C PRO A 93 10.84 -2.28 -9.73
N PRO A 94 11.29 -3.50 -10.10
CA PRO A 94 12.68 -3.92 -9.94
C PRO A 94 13.67 -2.84 -10.38
N SER A 95 14.61 -2.53 -9.49
CA SER A 95 15.67 -1.57 -9.74
C SER A 95 16.96 -2.02 -9.06
N ASN A 96 18.10 -1.71 -9.69
CA ASN A 96 19.40 -1.96 -9.07
C ASN A 96 19.49 -1.17 -7.76
N LYS A 97 19.87 -1.87 -6.69
CA LYS A 97 20.12 -1.32 -5.36
C LYS A 97 21.57 -1.61 -4.96
N PRO A 98 22.56 -1.06 -5.70
CA PRO A 98 23.98 -1.40 -5.52
C PRO A 98 24.51 -1.06 -4.11
N ASN A 99 23.84 -0.15 -3.40
CA ASN A 99 24.26 0.32 -2.08
C ASN A 99 23.33 -0.13 -0.94
N SER A 100 22.42 -1.09 -1.16
CA SER A 100 21.47 -1.55 -0.14
C SER A 100 21.96 -2.82 0.54
N SER A 101 22.21 -2.75 1.84
CA SER A 101 22.51 -3.92 2.69
C SER A 101 21.33 -4.91 2.78
N TYR A 102 20.14 -4.51 2.32
CA TYR A 102 18.94 -5.35 2.29
C TYR A 102 18.72 -6.07 0.96
N ALA A 103 19.51 -5.79 -0.08
CA ALA A 103 19.37 -6.37 -1.40
C ALA A 103 20.28 -7.60 -1.56
N GLU A 104 19.80 -8.78 -1.14
CA GLU A 104 20.56 -10.03 -1.23
C GLU A 104 21.04 -10.35 -2.65
N THR A 105 20.27 -9.94 -3.66
CA THR A 105 20.59 -10.12 -5.09
C THR A 105 21.09 -8.85 -5.78
N GLY A 106 21.13 -7.72 -5.07
CA GLY A 106 21.43 -6.41 -5.64
C GLY A 106 20.27 -5.76 -6.43
N VAL A 107 19.15 -6.46 -6.65
CA VAL A 107 17.94 -5.94 -7.35
C VAL A 107 16.71 -6.14 -6.49
N GLN A 108 15.92 -5.08 -6.29
CA GLN A 108 14.69 -5.15 -5.50
C GLN A 108 13.53 -4.39 -6.14
N ALA A 109 12.32 -4.93 -5.98
CA ALA A 109 11.07 -4.19 -6.10
C ALA A 109 10.57 -3.75 -4.71
N ASN A 110 9.81 -2.66 -4.66
CA ASN A 110 9.29 -2.11 -3.41
C ASN A 110 7.78 -2.00 -3.42
N PHE A 111 7.16 -2.45 -2.33
CA PHE A 111 5.74 -2.35 -2.03
C PHE A 111 5.56 -1.38 -0.87
N GLU A 112 5.03 -0.19 -1.16
CA GLU A 112 5.02 0.92 -0.23
C GLU A 112 3.62 1.14 0.33
N THR A 113 3.54 1.43 1.63
CA THR A 113 2.30 1.76 2.34
C THR A 113 2.40 3.17 2.90
N TYR A 114 1.31 3.92 2.78
CA TYR A 114 1.23 5.32 3.13
C TYR A 114 0.04 5.63 4.03
N LYS A 115 0.20 6.65 4.87
CA LYS A 115 -0.88 7.37 5.55
C LYS A 115 -0.84 8.84 5.16
N PHE A 116 -1.92 9.56 5.42
CA PHE A 116 -1.95 11.01 5.28
C PHE A 116 -1.93 11.64 6.68
N ASP A 117 -1.13 12.68 6.87
CA ASP A 117 -1.24 13.50 8.08
C ASP A 117 -2.44 14.44 8.01
N ASP A 118 -2.69 15.20 9.08
CA ASP A 118 -3.80 16.14 9.18
C ASP A 118 -3.74 17.27 8.13
N LYS A 119 -2.59 17.47 7.48
CA LYS A 119 -2.37 18.44 6.41
C LYS A 119 -2.49 17.82 5.01
N GLY A 120 -2.85 16.53 4.92
CA GLY A 120 -2.96 15.79 3.67
C GLY A 120 -1.60 15.41 3.07
N LYS A 121 -0.50 15.54 3.80
CA LYS A 121 0.82 15.08 3.34
C LYS A 121 0.88 13.57 3.45
N ARG A 122 1.28 12.92 2.36
CA ARG A 122 1.51 11.48 2.31
C ARG A 122 2.81 11.11 3.06
N ILE A 123 2.70 10.26 4.07
CA ILE A 123 3.79 9.74 4.90
C ILE A 123 3.93 8.25 4.66
N LYS A 124 5.15 7.80 4.34
CA LYS A 124 5.45 6.37 4.18
C LYS A 124 5.51 5.70 5.55
N VAL A 125 4.74 4.64 5.72
CA VAL A 125 4.64 3.87 6.96
C VAL A 125 5.03 2.39 6.79
N GLY A 126 5.27 1.97 5.55
CA GLY A 126 5.75 0.63 5.25
C GLY A 126 6.42 0.56 3.87
N ASN A 127 7.38 -0.35 3.74
CA ASN A 127 8.17 -0.57 2.56
C ASN A 127 8.63 -2.03 2.55
N GLY A 128 7.85 -2.89 1.88
CA GLY A 128 8.18 -4.29 1.65
C GLY A 128 9.15 -4.44 0.48
N HIS A 129 10.25 -5.14 0.70
CA HIS A 129 11.33 -5.36 -0.27
C HIS A 129 11.26 -6.78 -0.80
N LEU A 130 11.08 -6.94 -2.11
CA LEU A 130 11.12 -8.22 -2.79
C LEU A 130 12.44 -8.36 -3.55
N ASN A 131 13.24 -9.37 -3.20
CA ASN A 131 14.50 -9.66 -3.89
C ASN A 131 14.23 -10.31 -5.25
N ILE A 132 14.90 -9.80 -6.30
CA ILE A 132 14.72 -10.28 -7.68
C ILE A 132 15.82 -11.26 -8.06
N LYS A 133 15.45 -12.37 -8.70
CA LYS A 133 16.35 -13.51 -8.94
C LYS A 133 16.76 -13.74 -10.39
N ASP A 134 16.20 -12.99 -11.34
CA ASP A 134 16.40 -13.12 -12.79
C ASP A 134 16.96 -11.85 -13.44
#